data_AF-A0A1G2UKD3-F1
#
_entry.id   AF-A0A1G2UKD3-F1
#
_cell.length_a   1.000
_cell.length_b   1.000
_cell.length_c   1.000
_cell.angle_alpha   90.00
_cell.angle_beta   90.00
_cell.angle_gamma   90.00
#
_symmetry.space_group_name_H-M   'P 1'
#
loop_
_entity.id
_entity.type
_entity.pdbx_description
1 polymer ?
#
loop_
_entity_poly.entity_id
_entity_poly.type
_entity_poly.pdbx_seq_one_letter_code
_entity_poly.pdbx_strand_id
1 'polypeptide(L)' 'MIFHFSPNMRKQNYFKENKIEYIDYKDVETLKKFLTPHARIQSRRRSGIPSKLERQLAIAIKRARFLGLLPYVSR' A
#
# COMPACT_ATOMS: atom_id res chain seq x y z
N MET A 1 -2.83 -22.37 20.87
CA MET A 1 -3.13 -21.49 19.71
C MET A 1 -1.80 -21.07 19.09
N ILE A 2 -1.30 -21.88 18.15
CA ILE A 2 0.05 -21.73 17.61
C ILE A 2 -0.02 -20.68 16.49
N PHE A 3 0.34 -19.44 16.79
CA PHE A 3 0.61 -18.45 15.75
C PHE A 3 1.83 -18.93 14.97
N HIS A 4 1.59 -19.56 13.82
CA HIS A 4 2.64 -19.97 12.89
C HIS A 4 3.32 -18.71 12.36
N PHE A 5 4.42 -18.30 13.01
CA PHE A 5 5.33 -17.31 12.46
C PHE A 5 6.16 -18.00 11.36
N SER A 6 5.62 -18.02 10.14
CA SER A 6 6.34 -18.48 8.96
C SER A 6 7.46 -17.47 8.63
N PRO A 7 8.75 -17.86 8.71
CA PRO A 7 9.85 -16.96 8.43
C PRO A 7 10.09 -16.88 6.91
N ASN A 8 10.26 -15.64 6.42
CA ASN A 8 10.85 -15.31 5.12
C ASN A 8 10.20 -15.92 3.85
N MET A 9 8.95 -15.54 3.56
CA MET A 9 8.56 -15.37 2.16
C MET A 9 9.20 -14.07 1.64
N ARG A 10 10.10 -14.16 0.65
CA ARG A 10 10.64 -12.98 -0.06
C ARG A 10 9.43 -12.19 -0.58
N LYS A 11 9.12 -11.08 0.10
CA LYS A 11 7.91 -10.31 -0.22
C LYS A 11 8.07 -9.66 -1.57
N GLN A 12 7.13 -9.97 -2.42
CA GLN A 12 7.11 -9.60 -3.80
C GLN A 12 6.78 -8.11 -3.92
N ASN A 13 7.67 -7.32 -4.54
CA ASN A 13 7.48 -5.89 -4.68
C ASN A 13 6.55 -5.62 -5.87
N TYR A 14 5.26 -5.45 -5.59
CA TYR A 14 4.22 -5.19 -6.59
C TYR A 14 4.62 -4.17 -7.67
N PHE A 15 5.22 -3.04 -7.29
CA PHE A 15 5.59 -1.99 -8.24
C PHE A 15 6.72 -2.41 -9.18
N LYS A 16 7.68 -3.21 -8.69
CA LYS A 16 8.80 -3.69 -9.51
C LYS A 16 8.35 -4.71 -10.55
N GLU A 17 7.38 -5.55 -10.21
CA GLU A 17 6.89 -6.60 -11.11
C GLU A 17 5.99 -6.09 -12.21
N ASN A 18 5.13 -5.14 -11.85
CA ASN A 18 4.26 -4.48 -12.80
C ASN A 18 4.99 -3.37 -13.59
N LYS A 19 6.31 -3.21 -13.40
CA LYS A 19 7.15 -2.15 -14.01
C LYS A 19 6.54 -0.76 -13.86
N ILE A 20 5.95 -0.49 -12.69
CA ILE A 20 5.32 0.77 -12.37
C ILE A 20 6.39 1.71 -11.83
N GLU A 21 6.76 2.71 -12.62
CA GLU A 21 7.75 3.72 -12.21
C GLU A 21 7.12 4.87 -11.41
N TYR A 22 5.83 5.15 -11.63
CA TYR A 22 5.11 6.25 -11.02
C TYR A 22 3.82 5.78 -10.36
N ILE A 23 3.56 6.27 -9.16
CA ILE A 23 2.34 5.96 -8.38
C ILE A 23 1.42 7.18 -8.45
N ASP A 24 0.40 7.11 -9.30
CA ASP A 24 -0.60 8.17 -9.41
C ASP A 24 -1.62 8.07 -8.25
N TYR A 25 -2.10 9.22 -7.78
CA TYR A 25 -3.20 9.30 -6.83
C TYR A 25 -4.54 8.95 -7.46
N LYS A 26 -4.65 8.98 -8.80
CA LYS A 26 -5.84 8.62 -9.56
C LYS A 26 -6.08 7.11 -9.67
N ASP A 27 -5.03 6.30 -9.49
CA ASP A 27 -5.10 4.84 -9.60
C ASP A 27 -5.65 4.20 -8.31
N VAL A 28 -6.89 4.53 -7.98
CA VAL A 28 -7.55 4.16 -6.71
C VAL A 28 -7.49 2.65 -6.46
N GLU A 29 -7.66 1.83 -7.49
CA GLU A 29 -7.62 0.37 -7.38
C GLU A 29 -6.27 -0.15 -6.87
N THR A 30 -5.18 0.44 -7.36
CA THR A 30 -3.83 0.07 -6.93
C THR A 30 -3.57 0.56 -5.52
N LEU A 31 -3.99 1.79 -5.19
CA LEU A 31 -3.84 2.35 -3.85
C LEU A 31 -4.63 1.56 -2.79
N LYS A 32 -5.84 1.08 -3.12
CA LYS A 32 -6.69 0.26 -2.23
C LYS A 32 -5.99 -1.03 -1.80
N LYS A 33 -5.17 -1.66 -2.65
CA LYS A 33 -4.42 -2.88 -2.30
C LYS A 33 -3.46 -2.67 -1.12
N PHE A 34 -3.01 -1.43 -0.90
CA PHE A 34 -2.11 -1.05 0.19
C PHE A 34 -2.82 -0.42 1.39
N LEU A 35 -4.15 -0.51 1.44
CA LEU A 35 -4.93 -0.14 2.61
C LEU A 35 -5.33 -1.38 3.42
N THR A 36 -5.54 -1.20 4.71
CA THR A 36 -6.22 -2.17 5.57
C THR A 36 -7.74 -2.05 5.35
N PRO A 37 -8.54 -3.03 5.83
CA PRO A 37 -10.00 -2.94 5.79
C PRO A 37 -10.54 -1.65 6.42
N HIS A 38 -9.88 -1.14 7.47
CA HIS A 38 -10.22 0.14 8.12
C HIS A 38 -9.68 1.38 7.40
N ALA A 39 -9.31 1.25 6.13
CA ALA A 39 -8.70 2.27 5.28
C ALA A 39 -7.38 2.86 5.83
N ARG A 40 -6.65 2.19 6.73
CA ARG A 40 -5.32 2.64 7.19
C ARG A 40 -4.25 2.22 6.17
N ILE A 41 -3.15 2.97 6.07
CA ILE A 41 -2.03 2.59 5.20
C ILE A 41 -1.36 1.34 5.79
N GLN A 42 -1.17 0.30 4.99
CA GLN A 42 -0.48 -0.91 5.42
C GLN A 42 0.99 -0.61 5.74
N SER A 43 1.54 -1.28 6.75
CA SER A 43 2.94 -1.08 7.13
C SER A 43 3.90 -1.66 6.08
N ARG A 44 5.09 -1.06 5.96
CA ARG A 44 6.20 -1.57 5.14
C ARG A 44 6.43 -3.08 5.29
N ARG A 45 6.39 -3.58 6.53
CA ARG A 45 6.61 -4.99 6.84
C ARG A 45 5.59 -5.88 6.14
N ARG A 46 4.36 -5.39 5.92
CA ARG A 46 3.30 -6.11 5.21
C ARG A 46 3.48 -6.01 3.70
N SER A 47 3.73 -4.82 3.17
CA SER A 47 3.77 -4.53 1.73
C SER A 47 5.07 -4.95 1.02
N GLY A 48 6.21 -5.00 1.72
CA GLY A 48 7.49 -5.44 1.12
C GLY A 48 8.11 -4.44 0.13
N ILE A 49 7.60 -3.20 0.08
CA ILE A 49 8.04 -2.18 -0.88
C ILE A 49 9.31 -1.45 -0.34
N PRO A 50 10.25 -1.04 -1.22
CA PRO A 50 11.33 -0.11 -0.85
C PRO A 50 10.82 1.22 -0.27
N SER A 51 11.57 1.82 0.65
CA SER A 51 11.18 3.05 1.34
C SER A 51 10.90 4.24 0.42
N LYS A 52 11.58 4.33 -0.73
CA LYS A 52 11.36 5.40 -1.73
C LYS A 52 9.94 5.33 -2.30
N LEU A 53 9.55 4.15 -2.78
CA LEU A 53 8.23 3.89 -3.34
C LEU A 53 7.14 3.94 -2.26
N GLU A 54 7.43 3.49 -1.04
CA GLU A 54 6.49 3.60 0.08
C GLU A 54 6.15 5.06 0.42
N ARG A 55 7.13 5.97 0.38
CA ARG A 55 6.89 7.40 0.57
C ARG A 55 6.03 7.98 -0.55
N GLN A 56 6.31 7.61 -1.80
CA GLN A 56 5.52 8.04 -2.96
C GLN A 56 4.07 7.53 -2.87
N LEU A 57 3.90 6.25 -2.51
CA LEU A 57 2.60 5.64 -2.26
C LEU A 57 1.83 6.37 -1.15
N ALA A 58 2.49 6.68 -0.04
CA ALA A 58 1.85 7.42 1.05
C ALA A 58 1.40 8.82 0.62
N ILE A 59 2.17 9.51 -0.21
CA ILE A 59 1.81 10.81 -0.79
C ILE A 59 0.60 10.66 -1.72
N ALA A 60 0.62 9.66 -2.62
CA ALA A 60 -0.49 9.39 -3.53
C ALA A 60 -1.78 9.08 -2.78
N ILE A 61 -1.74 8.22 -1.74
CA ILE A 61 -2.88 7.92 -0.88
C ILE A 61 -3.41 9.17 -0.18
N LYS A 62 -2.52 10.02 0.36
CA LYS A 62 -2.94 11.27 1.02
C LYS A 62 -3.63 12.23 0.05
N ARG A 63 -3.12 12.37 -1.18
CA ARG A 63 -3.75 13.17 -2.25
C ARG A 63 -5.11 12.61 -2.65
N ALA A 64 -5.18 11.30 -2.88
CA ALA A 64 -6.43 10.61 -3.21
C ALA A 64 -7.49 10.80 -2.12
N ARG A 65 -7.09 10.77 -0.84
CA ARG A 65 -7.99 11.06 0.29
C ARG A 65 -8.48 12.50 0.33
N PHE A 66 -7.58 13.46 0.10
CA PHE A 66 -7.94 14.87 0.04
C PHE A 66 -8.96 15.17 -1.06
N LEU A 67 -8.85 14.46 -2.20
CA LEU A 67 -9.78 14.57 -3.33
C LEU A 67 -11.05 13.71 -3.19
N GLY A 68 -11.23 12.99 -2.08
CA GLY A 68 -12.40 12.13 -1.86
C GLY A 68 -12.40 10.80 -2.63
N LEU A 69 -11.31 10.44 -3.31
CA LEU A 69 -11.17 9.17 -4.03
C LEU A 69 -10.97 7.97 -3.09
N LEU A 70 -10.42 8.22 -1.89
CA LEU A 70 -10.21 7.22 -0.84
C LEU A 70 -10.71 7.73 0.52
N PRO A 71 -11.28 6.85 1.36
CA PRO A 71 -11.68 7.24 2.71
C PRO A 71 -10.47 7.37 3.64
N TYR A 72 -10.60 8.24 4.65
CA TYR A 72 -9.66 8.31 5.78
C TYR A 72 -9.86 7.18 6.77
N VAL A 73 -11.12 6.76 6.96
CA VAL A 73 -11.54 5.70 7.87
C VAL A 73 -12.65 4.92 7.18
N SER A 74 -12.57 3.59 7.24
CA SER A 74 -13.66 2.69 6.87
C SER A 74 -14.11 1.93 8.11
N ARG A 75 -15.42 1.73 8.22
CA ARG A 75 -16.05 0.98 9.31
C ARG A 75 -15.73 -0.51 9.16
#